data_AF-S5LZ34-F1
#
_entry.id   AF-S5LZ34-F1
#
_cell.length_a   1.000
_cell.length_b   1.000
_cell.length_c   1.000
_cell.angle_alpha   90.00
_cell.angle_beta   90.00
_cell.angle_gamma   90.00
#
_symmetry.space_group_name_H-M   'P 1'
#
loop_
_entity.id
_entity.type
_entity.pdbx_description
1 polymer ?
#
loop_
_entity_poly.entity_id
_entity_poly.type
_entity_poly.pdbx_seq_one_letter_code
_entity_poly.pdbx_strand_id
1 'polypeptide(L)'
;MADYIKLSKQEILDKDFEVEYKGYKVEEVDSFLDMIAEDYRIFLERDRQKDKKISDLENNLKVLSNELNETLATLKLSESQMEQLARAGLNSSAIIQRISKLEKENFNK
;
A
#
# COMPACT_ATOMS: atom_id res chain seq x y z
N MET A 1 1.21 8.50 -22.44
CA MET A 1 2.16 9.49 -21.90
C MET A 1 3.54 9.17 -22.49
N ALA A 2 4.27 10.18 -22.97
CA ALA A 2 5.56 9.97 -23.62
C ALA A 2 6.65 9.70 -22.56
N ASP A 3 6.87 8.41 -22.30
CA ASP A 3 7.82 7.90 -21.31
C ASP A 3 9.23 7.79 -21.91
N TYR A 4 9.73 8.92 -22.43
CA TYR A 4 11.01 8.92 -23.14
C TYR A 4 11.99 9.85 -22.45
N ILE A 5 12.63 9.32 -21.41
CA ILE A 5 13.97 9.75 -21.03
C ILE A 5 14.84 9.51 -22.27
N LYS A 6 15.17 10.59 -23.00
CA LYS A 6 15.91 10.50 -24.26
C LYS A 6 17.40 10.26 -24.08
N LEU A 7 17.91 10.49 -22.87
CA LEU A 7 19.33 10.46 -22.55
C LEU A 7 19.53 9.83 -21.18
N SER A 8 20.46 8.89 -21.11
CA SER A 8 20.99 8.33 -19.87
C SER A 8 22.14 9.17 -19.35
N LYS A 9 22.48 9.00 -18.06
CA LYS A 9 23.67 9.63 -17.45
C LYS A 9 24.94 9.41 -18.29
N GLN A 10 25.12 8.19 -18.81
CA GLN A 10 26.29 7.83 -19.62
C GLN A 10 26.29 8.57 -20.95
N GLU A 11 25.14 8.63 -21.64
CA GLU A 11 25.02 9.35 -22.92
C GLU A 11 25.24 10.86 -22.79
N ILE A 12 25.02 11.45 -21.61
CA ILE A 12 25.30 12.86 -21.33
C ILE A 12 26.81 13.08 -21.14
N LEU A 13 27.49 12.15 -20.47
CA LEU A 13 28.94 12.23 -20.20
C LEU A 13 29.78 11.87 -21.43
N ASP A 14 29.33 10.94 -22.26
CA ASP A 14 30.02 10.51 -23.48
C ASP A 14 29.73 11.45 -24.67
N LYS A 15 29.06 12.58 -24.43
CA LYS A 15 28.65 13.50 -25.50
C LYS A 15 29.77 14.45 -25.88
N ASP A 16 30.37 14.19 -27.05
CA ASP A 16 31.31 15.13 -27.66
C ASP A 16 30.59 16.25 -28.42
N PHE A 17 31.05 17.49 -28.22
CA PHE A 17 30.57 18.68 -28.91
C PHE A 17 31.64 19.21 -29.86
N GLU A 18 31.22 19.63 -31.07
CA GLU A 18 32.11 20.31 -32.00
C GLU A 18 32.49 21.70 -31.46
N VAL A 19 33.79 22.03 -31.55
CA VAL A 19 34.31 23.32 -31.08
C VAL A 19 34.31 24.33 -32.21
N GLU A 20 33.50 25.38 -32.07
CA GLU A 20 33.47 26.52 -32.99
C GLU A 20 34.22 27.75 -32.44
N TYR A 21 34.69 28.62 -33.34
CA TYR A 21 35.47 29.83 -33.01
C TYR A 21 34.73 30.84 -32.11
N LYS A 22 33.39 30.73 -32.02
CA LYS A 22 32.53 31.51 -31.10
C LYS A 22 31.64 30.58 -30.26
N GLY A 23 32.22 29.52 -29.70
CA GLY A 23 31.53 28.59 -28.81
C GLY A 23 31.61 28.94 -27.32
N TYR A 24 30.89 28.16 -26.51
CA TYR A 24 31.10 28.11 -25.07
C TYR A 24 32.45 27.47 -24.74
N LYS A 25 33.01 27.80 -23.58
CA LYS A 25 34.23 27.14 -23.10
C LYS A 25 33.92 25.68 -22.76
N VAL A 26 34.77 24.78 -23.24
CA VAL A 26 34.65 23.33 -22.99
C VAL A 26 34.57 23.05 -21.48
N GLU A 27 35.43 23.66 -20.67
CA GLU A 27 35.45 23.47 -19.20
C GLU A 27 34.13 23.86 -18.51
N GLU A 28 33.48 24.93 -18.97
CA GLU A 28 32.19 25.38 -18.41
C GLU A 28 31.06 24.43 -18.80
N VAL A 29 31.10 23.91 -20.04
CA VAL A 29 30.14 22.93 -20.54
C VAL A 29 30.32 21.61 -19.78
N ASP A 30 31.54 21.10 -19.65
CA ASP A 30 31.84 19.84 -18.95
C ASP A 30 31.37 19.91 -17.49
N SER A 31 31.71 20.98 -16.77
CA SER A 31 31.26 21.16 -15.38
C SER A 31 29.73 21.20 -15.27
N PHE A 32 29.05 21.77 -16.27
CA PHE A 32 27.59 21.80 -16.30
C PHE A 32 26.98 20.43 -16.62
N LEU A 33 27.59 19.67 -17.54
CA LEU A 33 27.16 18.32 -17.89
C LEU A 33 27.37 17.34 -16.73
N ASP A 34 28.44 17.49 -15.95
CA ASP A 34 28.66 16.72 -14.72
C ASP A 34 27.53 16.93 -13.70
N MET A 35 27.09 18.18 -13.51
CA MET A 35 25.97 18.51 -12.63
C MET A 35 24.66 17.88 -13.14
N ILE A 36 24.37 18.01 -14.43
CA ILE A 36 23.17 17.41 -15.04
C ILE A 36 23.20 15.88 -14.93
N ALA A 37 24.36 15.27 -15.17
CA ALA A 37 24.56 13.83 -15.07
C ALA A 37 24.27 13.32 -13.65
N GLU A 38 24.64 14.08 -12.63
CA GLU A 38 24.33 13.74 -11.24
C GLU A 38 22.85 13.93 -10.90
N ASP A 39 22.22 15.02 -11.36
CA ASP A 39 20.78 15.23 -11.20
C ASP A 39 19.97 14.10 -11.85
N TYR A 40 20.36 13.65 -13.04
CA TYR A 40 19.75 12.50 -13.71
C TYR A 40 19.85 11.22 -12.88
N ARG A 41 20.98 10.99 -12.20
CA ARG A 41 21.14 9.87 -11.28
C ARG A 41 20.15 9.97 -10.13
N ILE A 42 20.04 11.15 -9.52
CA ILE A 42 19.15 11.40 -8.38
C ILE A 42 17.68 11.26 -8.79
N PHE A 43 17.31 11.73 -9.98
CA PHE A 43 15.94 11.57 -10.49
C PHE A 43 15.58 10.11 -10.68
N LEU A 44 16.45 9.32 -11.33
CA LEU A 44 16.25 7.88 -11.50
C LEU A 44 16.12 7.16 -10.14
N GLU A 45 16.92 7.53 -9.16
CA GLU A 45 16.84 6.96 -7.82
C GLU A 45 15.53 7.35 -7.12
N ARG A 46 15.12 8.61 -7.20
CA ARG A 46 13.86 9.09 -6.63
C ARG A 46 12.65 8.43 -7.27
N ASP A 47 12.66 8.25 -8.59
CA ASP A 47 11.54 7.61 -9.28
C ASP A 47 11.44 6.13 -8.90
N ARG A 48 12.56 5.40 -8.83
CA ARG A 48 12.56 4.04 -8.27
C ARG A 48 12.04 3.98 -6.84
N GLN A 49 12.40 4.94 -5.99
CA GLN A 49 11.89 5.02 -4.62
C GLN A 49 10.38 5.30 -4.58
N LYS A 50 9.87 6.16 -5.45
CA LYS A 50 8.44 6.43 -5.57
C LYS A 50 7.69 5.19 -6.05
N ASP A 51 8.18 4.53 -7.10
CA ASP A 51 7.56 3.32 -7.65
C ASP A 51 7.48 2.21 -6.60
N LYS A 52 8.57 2.02 -5.84
CA LYS A 52 8.58 1.09 -4.70
C LYS A 52 7.54 1.47 -3.66
N LYS A 53 7.45 2.75 -3.30
CA LYS A 53 6.48 3.23 -2.30
C LYS A 53 5.04 3.10 -2.79
N ILE A 54 4.77 3.32 -4.08
CA ILE A 54 3.45 3.08 -4.70
C ILE A 54 3.10 1.60 -4.59
N SER A 55 4.00 0.71 -5.02
CA SER A 55 3.81 -0.74 -4.92
C SER A 55 3.54 -1.18 -3.47
N ASP A 56 4.31 -0.67 -2.51
CA ASP A 56 4.13 -0.99 -1.08
C ASP A 56 2.77 -0.50 -0.56
N LEU A 57 2.35 0.71 -0.94
CA LEU A 57 1.04 1.26 -0.57
C LEU A 57 -0.13 0.48 -1.19
N GLU A 58 -0.02 0.09 -2.46
CA GLU A 58 -1.01 -0.72 -3.15
C GLU A 58 -1.16 -2.10 -2.50
N ASN A 59 -0.05 -2.73 -2.12
CA ASN A 59 -0.07 -3.99 -1.38
C ASN A 59 -0.74 -3.83 -0.02
N ASN A 60 -0.41 -2.78 0.73
CA ASN A 60 -1.04 -2.51 2.03
C ASN A 60 -2.54 -2.24 1.90
N LEU A 61 -2.97 -1.49 0.87
CA LEU A 61 -4.38 -1.27 0.59
C LEU A 61 -5.11 -2.57 0.27
N LYS A 62 -4.47 -3.46 -0.49
CA LYS A 62 -5.04 -4.78 -0.82
C LYS A 62 -5.20 -5.66 0.42
N VAL A 63 -4.18 -5.71 1.29
CA VAL A 63 -4.24 -6.45 2.55
C VAL A 63 -5.36 -5.89 3.44
N LEU A 64 -5.37 -4.57 3.65
CA LEU A 64 -6.38 -3.92 4.49
C LEU A 64 -7.80 -4.09 3.94
N SER A 65 -7.96 -4.04 2.61
CA SER A 65 -9.26 -4.29 1.98
C SER A 65 -9.73 -5.73 2.19
N ASN A 66 -8.82 -6.71 2.15
CA ASN A 66 -9.17 -8.10 2.44
C ASN A 66 -9.57 -8.28 3.90
N GLU A 67 -8.79 -7.73 4.84
CA GLU A 67 -9.10 -7.77 6.28
C GLU A 67 -10.45 -7.11 6.60
N LEU A 68 -10.76 -5.99 5.95
CA LEU A 68 -12.04 -5.30 6.11
C LEU A 68 -13.20 -6.17 5.60
N ASN A 69 -13.03 -6.83 4.44
CA ASN A 69 -14.04 -7.72 3.88
C ASN A 69 -14.28 -8.95 4.77
N GLU A 70 -13.21 -9.56 5.31
CA GLU A 70 -13.30 -10.68 6.24
C GLU A 70 -13.99 -10.29 7.55
N THR A 71 -13.65 -9.12 8.10
CA THR A 71 -14.30 -8.57 9.30
C THR A 71 -15.78 -8.30 9.05
N LEU A 72 -16.14 -7.67 7.92
CA LEU A 72 -17.52 -7.42 7.53
C LEU A 72 -18.32 -8.72 7.34
N ALA A 73 -17.71 -9.74 6.75
CA ALA A 73 -18.35 -11.05 6.60
C ALA A 73 -18.62 -11.70 7.97
N THR A 74 -17.64 -11.63 8.87
CA THR A 74 -17.78 -12.16 10.24
C THR A 74 -18.87 -11.41 11.02
N LEU A 75 -18.91 -10.08 10.90
CA LEU A 75 -19.94 -9.27 11.56
C LEU A 75 -21.34 -9.62 11.06
N LYS A 76 -21.53 -9.72 9.73
CA LYS A 76 -22.82 -10.13 9.14
C LYS A 76 -23.25 -11.52 9.60
N LEU A 77 -22.30 -12.46 9.69
CA LEU A 77 -22.58 -13.80 10.21
C LEU A 77 -23.03 -13.73 11.68
N SER A 78 -22.32 -12.97 12.51
CA SER A 78 -22.68 -12.76 13.92
C SER A 78 -24.05 -12.09 14.08
N GLU A 79 -24.35 -11.05 13.30
CA GLU A 79 -25.67 -10.39 13.29
C GLU A 79 -26.78 -11.37 12.89
N SER A 80 -26.56 -12.19 11.84
CA SER A 80 -27.54 -13.19 11.41
C SER A 80 -27.76 -14.28 12.46
N GLN A 81 -26.70 -14.72 13.15
CA GLN A 81 -26.81 -15.68 14.25
C GLN A 81 -27.57 -15.06 15.43
N MET A 82 -27.28 -13.80 15.76
CA MET A 82 -27.97 -13.08 16.82
C MET A 82 -29.46 -12.90 16.51
N GLU A 83 -29.81 -12.58 15.26
CA GLU A 83 -31.20 -12.47 14.83
C GLU A 83 -31.92 -13.83 14.86
N GLN A 84 -31.24 -14.92 14.46
CA GLN A 84 -31.80 -16.27 14.56
C GLN A 84 -32.04 -16.69 16.02
N LEU A 85 -31.12 -16.39 16.93
CA LEU A 85 -31.28 -16.65 18.36
C LEU A 85 -32.43 -15.84 18.96
N ALA A 86 -32.57 -14.56 18.57
CA ALA A 86 -33.69 -13.72 18.97
C ALA A 86 -35.03 -14.25 18.45
N ARG A 87 -35.12 -14.67 17.18
CA ARG A 87 -36.31 -15.29 16.58
C ARG A 87 -36.66 -16.64 17.21
N ALA A 88 -35.66 -17.43 17.61
CA ALA A 88 -35.84 -18.66 18.37
C ALA A 88 -36.26 -18.42 19.84
N GLY A 89 -36.42 -17.15 20.26
CA GLY A 89 -36.84 -16.78 21.62
C GLY A 89 -35.75 -16.99 22.68
N LEU A 90 -34.52 -17.28 22.26
CA LEU A 90 -33.37 -17.50 23.12
C LEU A 90 -32.69 -16.16 23.46
N ASN A 91 -33.42 -15.29 24.16
CA ASN A 91 -32.82 -14.09 24.74
C ASN A 91 -31.83 -14.50 25.84
N SER A 92 -30.72 -13.77 25.98
CA SER A 92 -29.66 -14.09 26.95
C SER A 92 -30.19 -14.31 28.37
N SER A 93 -31.23 -13.56 28.76
CA SER A 93 -31.96 -13.75 30.02
C SER A 93 -32.71 -15.09 30.12
N ALA A 94 -33.36 -15.54 29.03
CA ALA A 94 -34.07 -16.82 28.98
C ALA A 94 -33.11 -18.02 28.99
N ILE A 95 -31.94 -17.89 28.34
CA ILE A 95 -30.87 -18.89 28.42
C ILE A 95 -30.35 -18.98 29.86
N ILE A 96 -30.04 -17.85 30.51
CA ILE A 96 -29.61 -17.82 31.92
C ILE A 96 -30.67 -18.47 32.82
N GLN A 97 -31.95 -18.15 32.65
CA GLN A 97 -33.02 -18.77 33.44
C GLN A 97 -33.13 -20.29 33.22
N ARG A 98 -32.94 -20.77 31.99
CA ARG A 98 -32.94 -22.20 31.67
C ARG A 98 -31.72 -22.92 32.26
N ILE A 99 -30.54 -22.31 32.21
CA ILE A 99 -29.32 -22.82 32.85
C ILE A 99 -29.51 -22.88 34.37
N SER A 100 -29.98 -21.80 35.00
CA SER A 100 -30.23 -21.77 36.45
C SER A 100 -31.25 -22.83 36.90
N LYS A 101 -32.26 -23.12 36.07
CA LYS A 101 -33.21 -24.20 36.36
C LYS A 101 -32.56 -25.58 36.28
N LEU A 102 -31.75 -25.82 35.24
CA LEU A 102 -31.00 -27.08 35.07
C LEU A 102 -29.95 -27.28 36.17
N GLU A 103 -29.26 -26.23 36.59
CA GLU A 103 -28.33 -26.27 37.72
C GLU A 103 -29.06 -26.67 39.01
N LYS A 104 -30.23 -26.08 39.28
CA LYS A 104 -31.03 -26.42 40.46
C LYS A 104 -31.55 -27.86 40.43
N GLU A 105 -31.92 -28.38 39.27
CA GLU A 105 -32.36 -29.77 39.10
C GLU A 105 -31.20 -30.77 39.27
N ASN A 106 -29.99 -30.43 38.83
CA ASN A 106 -28.79 -31.24 39.07
C ASN A 106 -28.24 -31.12 40.49
N PHE A 107 -28.41 -29.98 41.17
CA PHE A 107 -27.98 -29.79 42.56
C PHE A 107 -28.88 -30.48 43.59
N ASN A 108 -30.13 -30.79 43.21
CA ASN A 108 -31.10 -31.49 44.05
C ASN A 108 -31.10 -33.03 43.85
N LYS A 109 -30.08 -33.57 43.19
CA LYS A 109 -29.75 -35.00 43.12
C LYS A 109 -28.47 -35.27 43.91
#